data_AF-A0A7W1UVS5-F1
#
_entry.id   AF-A0A7W1UVS5-F1
#
_cell.length_a   1.000
_cell.length_b   1.000
_cell.length_c   1.000
_cell.angle_alpha   90.00
_cell.angle_beta   90.00
_cell.angle_gamma   90.00
#
_symmetry.space_group_name_H-M   'P 1'
#
loop_
_entity.id
_entity.type
_entity.pdbx_description
1 polymer ?
#
loop_
_entity_poly.entity_id
_entity_poly.type
_entity_poly.pdbx_seq_one_letter_code
_entity_poly.pdbx_strand_id
1 'polypeptide(L)'
;MRLAWSRVVFRALVLMIVPIGLFASPVSIGAQGVADDGPVYVMRVTGTIDLGLAPYVDRVVNSAEDHAAAAIIIEIDTPGGRLDAVIQMRDTIIDTEVRTVALVDSTAYSAGALVAIASDEIYMTPGAVLGAATPVLGGTGETADEKTISAVRAAFESAAEENGRDPGVAGAMVDTRVEIDGLVTDEELLTLTVSEAIEVGYADGAVANLDALLVELGLDDNEVVVVRLGFAEQLVRFLTNPLVAGLLLLGGFLLIVGDFFSGGLGIVALGGLAMLAVFFWGHLFAGLAGWEDIVLMLVGIALLAVEVFVLPGFGVAGILGLIALGAGAFMAMIYRDFDFVTSDDLWRAGLTVGITLVAAMVGIVLLITLVSRRGAPSGLVLSTRLGSGQTLTQRTSSGWLRWFGAEDRLEPDRIERPQGGEANAEWSLVGSTGVAVSDLRPGGIVDIDGHRIDAVTSGEYLPAGEAIEVIRDDRYRRVVRKVP
;
A
#
# COMPACT_ATOMS: atom_id res chain seq x y z
N MET A 1 -11.71 7.79 37.57
CA MET A 1 -11.51 8.66 36.39
C MET A 1 -10.85 7.98 35.18
N ARG A 2 -10.74 6.65 35.11
CA ARG A 2 -10.14 5.93 33.95
C ARG A 2 -11.12 5.07 33.11
N LEU A 3 -12.39 4.92 33.55
CA LEU A 3 -13.41 4.19 32.78
C LEU A 3 -14.30 5.09 31.89
N ALA A 4 -14.13 6.41 31.94
CA ALA A 4 -14.93 7.33 31.12
C ALA A 4 -14.35 7.50 29.70
N TRP A 5 -13.03 7.37 29.52
CA TRP A 5 -12.37 7.59 28.23
C TRP A 5 -12.61 6.46 27.22
N SER A 6 -12.68 5.20 27.65
CA SER A 6 -12.95 4.07 26.74
C SER A 6 -14.36 4.13 26.12
N ARG A 7 -15.34 4.65 26.86
CA ARG A 7 -16.72 4.82 26.37
C ARG A 7 -16.87 6.00 25.42
N VAL A 8 -16.05 7.04 25.55
CA VAL A 8 -16.06 8.21 24.65
C VAL A 8 -15.36 7.90 23.33
N VAL A 9 -14.21 7.20 23.37
CA VAL A 9 -13.49 6.79 22.16
C VAL A 9 -14.26 5.71 21.38
N PHE A 10 -14.90 4.76 22.08
CA PHE A 10 -15.76 3.76 21.44
C PHE A 10 -17.05 4.37 20.85
N ARG A 11 -17.64 5.39 21.50
CA ARG A 11 -18.76 6.15 20.91
C ARG A 11 -18.34 7.02 19.72
N ALA A 12 -17.12 7.56 19.73
CA ALA A 12 -16.57 8.32 18.61
C ALA A 12 -16.25 7.41 17.40
N LEU A 13 -15.77 6.19 17.62
CA LEU A 13 -15.54 5.20 16.56
C LEU A 13 -16.85 4.60 16.01
N VAL A 14 -17.87 4.40 16.84
CA VAL A 14 -19.20 3.96 16.39
C VAL A 14 -19.98 5.08 15.69
N LEU A 15 -19.74 6.36 16.02
CA LEU A 15 -20.28 7.51 15.28
C LEU A 15 -19.58 7.76 13.92
N MET A 16 -18.44 7.13 13.65
CA MET A 16 -17.75 7.18 12.35
C MET A 16 -18.26 6.10 11.37
N ILE A 17 -19.06 5.13 11.85
CA ILE A 17 -19.59 3.99 11.08
C ILE A 17 -21.14 3.98 11.16
N VAL A 18 -21.76 5.16 11.01
CA VAL A 18 -23.21 5.30 10.77
C VAL A 18 -23.37 6.07 9.46
N PRO A 19 -24.15 5.55 8.51
CA PRO A 19 -23.91 5.74 7.09
C PRO A 19 -24.28 7.15 6.61
N ILE A 20 -23.54 7.57 5.60
CA ILE A 20 -23.88 8.59 4.61
C ILE A 20 -25.21 8.18 3.97
N GLY A 21 -26.32 8.57 4.59
CA GLY A 21 -27.64 8.16 4.17
C GLY A 21 -28.70 9.10 4.70
N LEU A 22 -28.58 10.41 4.46
CA LEU A 22 -29.67 11.36 4.71
C LEU A 22 -29.40 12.74 4.08
N PHE A 23 -29.14 12.78 2.77
CA PHE A 23 -29.32 13.98 1.94
C PHE A 23 -29.80 13.60 0.52
N ALA A 24 -30.79 12.74 0.43
CA ALA A 24 -31.63 12.65 -0.77
C ALA A 24 -32.90 13.46 -0.49
N SER A 25 -32.86 14.76 -0.78
CA SER A 25 -34.10 15.49 -1.03
C SER A 25 -34.57 15.06 -2.42
N PRO A 26 -35.83 14.66 -2.62
CA PRO A 26 -36.33 14.45 -3.98
C PRO A 26 -36.37 15.82 -4.64
N VAL A 27 -35.38 16.10 -5.49
CA VAL A 27 -35.51 17.15 -6.50
C VAL A 27 -36.57 16.62 -7.45
N SER A 28 -37.78 17.17 -7.36
CA SER A 28 -38.79 17.00 -8.40
C SER A 28 -38.29 17.77 -9.63
N ILE A 29 -37.49 17.11 -10.46
CA ILE A 29 -37.19 17.57 -11.80
C ILE A 29 -38.53 17.54 -12.53
N GLY A 30 -39.01 18.73 -12.92
CA GLY A 30 -40.19 18.84 -13.77
C GLY A 30 -39.88 18.09 -15.07
N ALA A 31 -40.74 17.12 -15.40
CA ALA A 31 -40.70 16.43 -16.66
C ALA A 31 -40.86 17.45 -17.80
N GLN A 32 -39.73 17.85 -18.39
CA GLN A 32 -39.71 18.30 -19.77
C GLN A 32 -39.62 17.03 -20.63
N GLY A 33 -40.31 17.05 -21.77
CA GLY A 33 -40.57 15.86 -22.58
C GLY A 33 -39.31 15.04 -22.81
N VAL A 34 -39.36 13.79 -22.34
CA VAL A 34 -38.35 12.77 -22.60
C VAL A 34 -38.46 12.45 -24.09
N ALA A 35 -37.39 12.73 -24.84
CA ALA A 35 -37.17 12.08 -26.13
C ALA A 35 -37.26 10.57 -25.91
N ASP A 36 -37.93 9.85 -26.81
CA ASP A 36 -38.26 8.42 -26.66
C ASP A 36 -37.00 7.51 -26.62
N ASP A 37 -35.84 8.07 -27.03
CA ASP A 37 -34.52 7.46 -26.97
C ASP A 37 -33.72 8.08 -25.81
N GLY A 38 -33.02 7.27 -25.01
CA GLY A 38 -32.34 7.68 -23.78
C GLY A 38 -31.27 8.79 -23.93
N PRO A 39 -30.59 9.19 -22.84
CA PRO A 39 -29.57 10.25 -22.90
C PRO A 39 -28.39 9.86 -23.80
N VAL A 40 -27.66 10.86 -24.29
CA VAL A 40 -26.39 10.67 -25.02
C VAL A 40 -25.24 10.99 -24.07
N TYR A 41 -24.39 10.00 -23.82
CA TYR A 41 -23.21 10.17 -22.99
C TYR A 41 -22.06 10.68 -23.83
N VAL A 42 -21.34 11.69 -23.34
CA VAL A 42 -20.14 12.21 -24.01
C VAL A 42 -18.95 12.04 -23.09
N MET A 43 -17.95 11.29 -23.56
CA MET A 43 -16.67 11.13 -22.88
C MET A 43 -15.51 11.67 -23.70
N ARG A 44 -14.44 12.06 -23.00
CA ARG A 44 -13.26 12.70 -23.58
C ARG A 44 -12.01 11.87 -23.38
N VAL A 45 -11.42 11.42 -24.48
CA VAL A 45 -10.13 10.75 -24.55
C VAL A 45 -9.13 11.76 -25.11
N THR A 46 -8.77 12.74 -24.28
CA THR A 46 -7.89 13.86 -24.67
C THR A 46 -6.54 13.79 -23.98
N GLY A 47 -5.46 14.07 -24.71
CA GLY A 47 -4.09 14.02 -24.22
C GLY A 47 -3.55 12.59 -24.07
N THR A 48 -2.48 12.40 -23.30
CA THR A 48 -1.84 11.08 -23.16
C THR A 48 -2.76 10.07 -22.47
N ILE A 49 -2.89 8.88 -23.06
CA ILE A 49 -3.65 7.77 -22.45
C ILE A 49 -2.86 7.16 -21.29
N ASP A 50 -3.45 7.19 -20.10
CA ASP A 50 -2.91 6.66 -18.86
C ASP A 50 -3.87 5.67 -18.17
N LEU A 51 -3.41 5.06 -17.07
CA LEU A 51 -4.16 4.05 -16.31
C LEU A 51 -5.44 4.56 -15.65
N GLY A 52 -5.71 5.87 -15.67
CA GLY A 52 -6.98 6.42 -15.19
C GLY A 52 -8.02 6.60 -16.29
N LEU A 53 -7.64 6.58 -17.58
CA LEU A 53 -8.62 6.65 -18.66
C LEU A 53 -9.38 5.34 -18.86
N ALA A 54 -8.73 4.19 -18.70
CA ALA A 54 -9.41 2.88 -18.78
C ALA A 54 -10.61 2.76 -17.81
N PRO A 55 -10.45 2.98 -16.49
CA PRO A 55 -11.60 2.94 -15.57
C PRO A 55 -12.57 4.10 -15.76
N TYR A 56 -12.14 5.22 -16.36
CA TYR A 56 -13.05 6.30 -16.73
C TYR A 56 -13.99 5.86 -17.86
N VAL A 57 -13.46 5.21 -18.90
CA VAL A 57 -14.24 4.66 -20.02
C VAL A 57 -15.21 3.59 -19.52
N ASP A 58 -14.71 2.62 -18.75
CA ASP A 58 -15.54 1.57 -18.11
C ASP A 58 -16.70 2.18 -17.32
N ARG A 59 -16.44 3.18 -16.47
CA ARG A 59 -17.50 3.83 -15.71
C ARG A 59 -18.52 4.57 -16.60
N VAL A 60 -18.07 5.21 -17.68
CA VAL A 60 -18.99 5.90 -18.61
C VAL A 60 -19.87 4.89 -19.32
N VAL A 61 -19.29 3.80 -19.82
CA VAL A 61 -20.01 2.71 -20.50
C VAL A 61 -21.05 2.09 -19.57
N ASN A 62 -20.64 1.67 -18.36
CA ASN A 62 -21.57 1.13 -17.36
C ASN A 62 -22.69 2.15 -17.00
N SER A 63 -22.36 3.45 -16.91
CA SER A 63 -23.37 4.49 -16.65
C SER A 63 -24.34 4.64 -17.83
N ALA A 64 -23.85 4.54 -19.06
CA ALA A 64 -24.68 4.63 -20.26
C ALA A 64 -25.64 3.42 -20.35
N GLU A 65 -25.15 2.21 -20.08
CA GLU A 65 -25.95 0.99 -20.00
C GLU A 65 -27.03 1.07 -18.92
N ASP A 66 -26.66 1.47 -17.69
CA ASP A 66 -27.57 1.59 -16.56
C ASP A 66 -28.75 2.56 -16.83
N HIS A 67 -28.51 3.57 -17.67
CA HIS A 67 -29.50 4.59 -18.03
C HIS A 67 -30.12 4.38 -19.41
N ALA A 68 -29.87 3.22 -20.05
CA ALA A 68 -30.36 2.90 -21.40
C ALA A 68 -30.11 4.04 -22.40
N ALA A 69 -28.87 4.52 -22.43
CA ALA A 69 -28.44 5.61 -23.30
C ALA A 69 -28.69 5.32 -24.78
N ALA A 70 -29.01 6.36 -25.55
CA ALA A 70 -29.18 6.24 -26.99
C ALA A 70 -27.84 6.02 -27.71
N ALA A 71 -26.78 6.66 -27.23
CA ALA A 71 -25.43 6.53 -27.75
C ALA A 71 -24.37 7.00 -26.74
N ILE A 72 -23.13 6.58 -26.96
CA ILE A 72 -21.92 7.09 -26.32
C ILE A 72 -21.06 7.76 -27.37
N ILE A 73 -20.83 9.06 -27.25
CA ILE A 73 -19.89 9.81 -28.08
C ILE A 73 -18.52 9.87 -27.39
N ILE A 74 -17.49 9.45 -28.10
CA ILE A 74 -16.11 9.43 -27.65
C ILE A 74 -15.37 10.54 -28.38
N GLU A 75 -15.17 11.69 -27.73
CA GLU A 75 -14.32 12.76 -28.26
C GLU A 75 -12.85 12.36 -28.11
N ILE A 76 -12.14 12.16 -29.22
CA ILE A 76 -10.76 11.66 -29.26
C ILE A 76 -9.85 12.79 -29.76
N ASP A 77 -8.90 13.20 -28.92
CA ASP A 77 -7.76 14.05 -29.30
C ASP A 77 -6.51 13.59 -28.54
N THR A 78 -5.79 12.62 -29.08
CA THR A 78 -4.68 11.99 -28.37
C THR A 78 -3.51 11.63 -29.29
N PRO A 79 -2.26 11.84 -28.82
CA PRO A 79 -1.06 11.31 -29.46
C PRO A 79 -0.83 9.82 -29.12
N GLY A 80 -1.70 9.20 -28.33
CA GLY A 80 -1.56 7.85 -27.81
C GLY A 80 -1.15 7.80 -26.34
N GLY A 81 -0.62 6.67 -25.90
CA GLY A 81 -0.26 6.47 -24.50
C GLY A 81 0.05 5.02 -24.17
N ARG A 82 -0.36 4.57 -22.99
CA ARG A 82 -0.06 3.21 -22.54
C ARG A 82 -0.86 2.16 -23.31
N LEU A 83 -0.17 1.09 -23.72
CA LEU A 83 -0.77 -0.04 -24.43
C LEU A 83 -1.77 -0.80 -23.57
N ASP A 84 -1.45 -1.05 -22.30
CA ASP A 84 -2.34 -1.76 -21.37
C ASP A 84 -3.68 -1.03 -21.13
N ALA A 85 -3.65 0.30 -21.02
CA ALA A 85 -4.84 1.11 -20.84
C ALA A 85 -5.73 1.11 -22.08
N VAL A 86 -5.15 1.22 -23.28
CA VAL A 86 -5.95 1.26 -24.51
C VAL A 86 -6.57 -0.09 -24.85
N ILE A 87 -5.89 -1.19 -24.55
CA ILE A 87 -6.44 -2.54 -24.74
C ILE A 87 -7.69 -2.72 -23.87
N GLN A 88 -7.64 -2.30 -22.60
CA GLN A 88 -8.82 -2.31 -21.73
C GLN A 88 -9.95 -1.42 -22.25
N MET A 89 -9.62 -0.21 -22.72
CA MET A 89 -10.63 0.70 -23.29
C MET A 89 -11.29 0.09 -24.53
N ARG A 90 -10.50 -0.50 -25.44
CA ARG A 90 -11.00 -1.19 -26.63
C ARG A 90 -11.97 -2.30 -26.23
N ASP A 91 -11.58 -3.17 -25.31
CA ASP A 91 -12.42 -4.29 -24.88
C ASP A 91 -13.74 -3.79 -24.29
N THR A 92 -13.69 -2.75 -23.46
CA THR A 92 -14.89 -2.12 -22.90
C THR A 92 -15.82 -1.54 -23.99
N ILE A 93 -15.25 -0.92 -25.03
CA ILE A 93 -15.99 -0.31 -26.12
C ILE A 93 -16.60 -1.38 -27.05
N ILE A 94 -15.87 -2.46 -27.33
CA ILE A 94 -16.36 -3.56 -28.15
C ILE A 94 -17.45 -4.36 -27.42
N ASP A 95 -17.30 -4.55 -26.11
CA ASP A 95 -18.21 -5.41 -25.33
C ASP A 95 -19.55 -4.75 -24.98
N THR A 96 -19.71 -3.43 -25.17
CA THR A 96 -20.96 -2.74 -24.84
C THR A 96 -22.04 -2.91 -25.91
N GLU A 97 -23.28 -3.02 -25.46
CA GLU A 97 -24.45 -3.05 -26.36
C GLU A 97 -24.95 -1.64 -26.73
N VAL A 98 -24.42 -0.58 -26.10
CA VAL A 98 -24.79 0.80 -26.42
C VAL A 98 -24.00 1.29 -27.62
N ARG A 99 -24.69 1.86 -28.62
CA ARG A 99 -24.07 2.45 -29.82
C ARG A 99 -22.96 3.43 -29.46
N THR A 100 -21.76 3.20 -29.97
CA THR A 100 -20.56 4.01 -29.74
C THR A 100 -20.15 4.79 -30.99
N VAL A 101 -19.88 6.09 -30.83
CA VAL A 101 -19.49 6.97 -31.94
C VAL A 101 -18.22 7.72 -31.58
N ALA A 102 -17.13 7.44 -32.29
CA ALA A 102 -15.89 8.18 -32.17
C ALA A 102 -15.97 9.50 -32.93
N LEU A 103 -15.73 10.61 -32.24
CA LEU A 103 -15.48 11.92 -32.83
C LEU A 103 -14.00 12.24 -32.71
N VAL A 104 -13.25 12.06 -33.80
CA VAL A 104 -11.83 12.41 -33.85
C VAL A 104 -11.71 13.92 -34.05
N ASP A 105 -11.32 14.61 -32.99
CA ASP A 105 -11.04 16.04 -33.00
C ASP A 105 -9.52 16.27 -33.04
N SER A 106 -9.02 16.82 -34.15
CA SER A 106 -7.59 17.01 -34.42
C SER A 106 -6.76 15.73 -34.60
N THR A 107 -6.58 14.88 -33.59
CA THR A 107 -5.67 13.73 -33.69
C THR A 107 -6.16 12.44 -33.01
N ALA A 108 -6.14 11.33 -33.75
CA ALA A 108 -6.25 9.98 -33.20
C ALA A 108 -5.03 9.16 -33.62
N TYR A 109 -3.90 9.38 -32.94
CA TYR A 109 -2.67 8.63 -33.19
C TYR A 109 -2.52 7.44 -32.25
N SER A 110 -1.85 6.38 -32.73
CA SER A 110 -1.49 5.24 -31.90
C SER A 110 -2.67 4.68 -31.13
N ALA A 111 -2.63 4.67 -29.80
CA ALA A 111 -3.73 4.21 -28.97
C ALA A 111 -5.06 4.93 -29.27
N GLY A 112 -5.05 6.20 -29.69
CA GLY A 112 -6.27 6.90 -30.12
C GLY A 112 -6.92 6.29 -31.36
N ALA A 113 -6.11 5.81 -32.31
CA ALA A 113 -6.62 5.15 -33.51
C ALA A 113 -7.35 3.85 -33.16
N LEU A 114 -6.82 3.07 -32.21
CA LEU A 114 -7.46 1.85 -31.75
C LEU A 114 -8.83 2.12 -31.09
N VAL A 115 -8.92 3.17 -30.28
CA VAL A 115 -10.19 3.58 -29.64
C VAL A 115 -11.23 3.98 -30.70
N ALA A 116 -10.81 4.72 -31.73
CA ALA A 116 -11.69 5.08 -32.83
C ALA A 116 -12.15 3.84 -33.61
N ILE A 117 -11.23 2.96 -33.99
CA ILE A 117 -11.52 1.73 -34.76
C ILE A 117 -12.43 0.77 -33.99
N ALA A 118 -12.30 0.74 -32.66
CA ALA A 118 -13.14 -0.06 -31.78
C ALA A 118 -14.59 0.43 -31.69
N SER A 119 -14.87 1.69 -32.05
CA SER A 119 -16.22 2.27 -32.01
C SER A 119 -17.05 1.85 -33.23
N ASP A 120 -18.37 1.78 -33.07
CA ASP A 120 -19.29 1.39 -34.16
C ASP A 120 -19.17 2.36 -35.35
N GLU A 121 -19.13 3.66 -35.07
CA GLU A 121 -19.02 4.72 -36.07
C GLU A 121 -17.86 5.67 -35.77
N ILE A 122 -17.27 6.25 -36.82
CA ILE A 122 -16.16 7.19 -36.75
C ILE A 122 -16.50 8.43 -37.57
N TYR A 123 -16.52 9.59 -36.91
CA TYR A 123 -16.62 10.90 -37.55
C TYR A 123 -15.38 11.72 -37.24
N MET A 124 -14.95 12.52 -38.21
CA MET A 124 -13.70 13.29 -38.10
C MET A 124 -13.95 14.78 -38.30
N THR A 125 -13.27 15.62 -37.52
CA THR A 125 -13.30 17.08 -37.72
C THR A 125 -12.37 17.50 -38.87
N PRO A 126 -12.62 18.64 -39.55
CA PRO A 126 -11.75 19.09 -40.64
C PRO A 126 -10.29 19.26 -40.21
N GLY A 127 -9.39 18.59 -40.91
CA GLY A 127 -7.95 18.58 -40.60
C GLY A 127 -7.54 17.50 -39.58
N ALA A 128 -8.48 16.68 -39.12
CA ALA A 128 -8.17 15.54 -38.26
C ALA A 128 -7.43 14.42 -39.01
N VAL A 129 -6.73 13.60 -38.25
CA VAL A 129 -5.91 12.48 -38.74
C VAL A 129 -6.10 11.23 -37.86
N LEU A 130 -6.04 10.06 -38.50
CA LEU A 130 -6.26 8.75 -37.87
C LEU A 130 -5.15 7.76 -38.30
N GLY A 131 -4.42 7.16 -37.36
CA GLY A 131 -3.42 6.11 -37.67
C GLY A 131 -2.09 6.28 -36.94
N ALA A 132 -0.96 6.02 -37.63
CA ALA A 132 0.40 6.05 -37.07
C ALA A 132 0.51 5.35 -35.70
N ALA A 133 0.32 4.03 -35.70
CA ALA A 133 0.05 3.25 -34.51
C ALA A 133 1.10 2.21 -34.12
N THR A 134 2.30 2.29 -34.69
CA THR A 134 3.39 1.42 -34.24
C THR A 134 3.73 1.65 -32.77
N PRO A 135 3.79 0.58 -31.95
CA PRO A 135 4.18 0.70 -30.55
C PRO A 135 5.65 1.11 -30.43
N VAL A 136 5.93 2.12 -29.59
CA VAL A 136 7.28 2.60 -29.29
C VAL A 136 7.61 2.46 -27.80
N LEU A 137 8.87 2.22 -27.48
CA LEU A 137 9.37 2.05 -26.12
C LEU A 137 9.60 3.41 -25.45
N GLY A 138 9.06 3.56 -24.24
CA GLY A 138 9.59 4.47 -23.19
C GLY A 138 9.92 5.91 -23.57
N GLY A 139 9.23 6.53 -24.52
CA GLY A 139 9.50 7.91 -24.97
C GLY A 139 10.86 8.11 -25.66
N THR A 140 11.58 7.04 -25.99
CA THR A 140 12.84 7.07 -26.75
C THR A 140 12.60 7.12 -28.27
N GLY A 141 11.39 6.79 -28.70
CA GLY A 141 11.02 6.68 -30.12
C GLY A 141 11.52 5.40 -30.79
N GLU A 142 12.14 4.49 -30.03
CA GLU A 142 12.55 3.18 -30.54
C GLU A 142 11.33 2.27 -30.67
N THR A 143 11.22 1.55 -31.79
CA THR A 143 10.13 0.61 -32.04
C THR A 143 10.15 -0.53 -31.04
N ALA A 144 8.97 -0.99 -30.60
CA ALA A 144 8.85 -2.20 -29.80
C ALA A 144 9.34 -3.45 -30.56
N ASP A 145 9.51 -4.55 -29.85
CA ASP A 145 9.94 -5.81 -30.45
C ASP A 145 8.85 -6.40 -31.36
N GLU A 146 9.25 -7.30 -32.26
CA GLU A 146 8.36 -7.93 -33.24
C GLU A 146 7.16 -8.65 -32.60
N LYS A 147 7.30 -9.22 -31.40
CA LYS A 147 6.16 -9.86 -30.71
C LYS A 147 5.11 -8.80 -30.36
N THR A 148 5.55 -7.68 -29.79
CA THR A 148 4.66 -6.57 -29.43
C THR A 148 4.00 -5.96 -30.66
N ILE A 149 4.75 -5.69 -31.73
CA ILE A 149 4.19 -5.18 -33.00
C ILE A 149 3.14 -6.13 -33.55
N SER A 150 3.44 -7.44 -33.60
CA SER A 150 2.50 -8.44 -34.12
C SER A 150 1.23 -8.52 -33.28
N ALA A 151 1.33 -8.45 -31.95
CA ALA A 151 0.18 -8.47 -31.05
C ALA A 151 -0.69 -7.21 -31.20
N VAL A 152 -0.07 -6.03 -31.30
CA VAL A 152 -0.79 -4.77 -31.53
C VAL A 152 -1.45 -4.76 -32.91
N ARG A 153 -0.79 -5.30 -33.94
CA ARG A 153 -1.36 -5.39 -35.28
C ARG A 153 -2.61 -6.27 -35.28
N ALA A 154 -2.54 -7.44 -34.64
CA ALA A 154 -3.69 -8.33 -34.49
C ALA A 154 -4.84 -7.67 -33.69
N ALA A 155 -4.52 -6.86 -32.67
CA ALA A 155 -5.51 -6.08 -31.92
C ALA A 155 -6.24 -5.03 -32.80
N PHE A 156 -5.51 -4.38 -33.70
CA PHE A 156 -6.06 -3.41 -34.66
C PHE A 156 -6.91 -4.09 -35.74
N GLU A 157 -6.39 -5.17 -36.34
CA GLU A 157 -7.11 -6.00 -37.32
C GLU A 157 -8.41 -6.54 -36.71
N SER A 158 -8.36 -7.10 -35.50
CA SER A 158 -9.54 -7.63 -34.82
C SER A 158 -10.59 -6.57 -34.50
N ALA A 159 -10.18 -5.37 -34.07
CA ALA A 159 -11.13 -4.28 -33.80
C ALA A 159 -11.79 -3.76 -35.09
N ALA A 160 -11.06 -3.78 -36.21
CA ALA A 160 -11.60 -3.45 -37.52
C ALA A 160 -12.59 -4.52 -38.00
N GLU A 161 -12.26 -5.82 -37.85
CA GLU A 161 -13.15 -6.94 -38.22
C GLU A 161 -14.48 -6.87 -37.48
N GLU A 162 -14.45 -6.61 -36.17
CA GLU A 162 -15.66 -6.54 -35.33
C GLU A 162 -16.63 -5.46 -35.83
N ASN A 163 -16.10 -4.32 -36.24
CA ASN A 163 -16.89 -3.20 -36.77
C ASN A 163 -17.04 -3.20 -38.31
N GLY A 164 -16.73 -4.32 -38.97
CA GLY A 164 -16.92 -4.48 -40.42
C GLY A 164 -16.01 -3.62 -41.31
N ARG A 165 -14.87 -3.17 -40.80
CA ARG A 165 -13.84 -2.40 -41.51
C ARG A 165 -12.76 -3.33 -42.08
N ASP A 166 -12.07 -2.91 -43.15
CA ASP A 166 -10.99 -3.70 -43.76
C ASP A 166 -9.81 -3.87 -42.78
N PRO A 167 -9.50 -5.08 -42.30
CA PRO A 167 -8.45 -5.28 -41.30
C PRO A 167 -7.05 -4.90 -41.83
N GLY A 168 -6.82 -5.01 -43.14
CA GLY A 168 -5.54 -4.68 -43.76
C GLY A 168 -5.16 -3.21 -43.55
N VAL A 169 -6.15 -2.30 -43.64
CA VAL A 169 -5.94 -0.87 -43.41
C VAL A 169 -5.53 -0.60 -41.96
N ALA A 170 -6.18 -1.22 -40.97
CA ALA A 170 -5.79 -1.12 -39.57
C ALA A 170 -4.40 -1.73 -39.31
N GLY A 171 -4.08 -2.86 -39.95
CA GLY A 171 -2.76 -3.49 -39.90
C GLY A 171 -1.65 -2.56 -40.41
N ALA A 172 -1.89 -1.86 -41.52
CA ALA A 172 -0.96 -0.88 -42.11
C ALA A 172 -0.75 0.37 -41.25
N MET A 173 -1.66 0.69 -40.32
CA MET A 173 -1.42 1.75 -39.33
C MET A 173 -0.36 1.34 -38.30
N VAL A 174 -0.21 0.04 -38.03
CA VAL A 174 0.69 -0.47 -36.97
C VAL A 174 2.05 -0.91 -37.53
N ASP A 175 2.05 -1.54 -38.70
CA ASP A 175 3.20 -2.26 -39.24
C ASP A 175 3.50 -1.80 -40.67
N THR A 176 4.68 -1.19 -40.87
CA THR A 176 5.10 -0.65 -42.18
C THR A 176 5.25 -1.71 -43.27
N ARG A 177 5.26 -2.99 -42.92
CA ARG A 177 5.34 -4.11 -43.89
C ARG A 177 3.99 -4.46 -44.51
N VAL A 178 2.89 -3.92 -43.98
CA VAL A 178 1.56 -4.11 -44.52
C VAL A 178 1.30 -3.00 -45.53
N GLU A 179 1.36 -3.34 -46.81
CA GLU A 179 1.12 -2.43 -47.91
C GLU A 179 -0.36 -2.42 -48.29
N ILE A 180 -0.89 -1.22 -48.60
CA ILE A 180 -2.22 -1.05 -49.16
C ILE A 180 -2.09 -0.26 -50.45
N ASP A 181 -2.41 -0.92 -51.57
CA ASP A 181 -2.33 -0.33 -52.91
C ASP A 181 -3.06 1.01 -52.97
N GLY A 182 -2.31 2.07 -53.29
CA GLY A 182 -2.84 3.43 -53.46
C GLY A 182 -2.95 4.26 -52.18
N LEU A 183 -2.61 3.72 -51.01
CA LEU A 183 -2.69 4.40 -49.72
C LEU A 183 -1.35 4.50 -48.99
N VAL A 184 -0.58 3.41 -48.96
CA VAL A 184 0.75 3.41 -48.33
C VAL A 184 1.66 2.40 -49.03
N THR A 185 2.88 2.84 -49.31
CA THR A 185 3.94 2.00 -49.88
C THR A 185 4.89 1.53 -48.78
N ASP A 186 5.68 0.49 -49.07
CA ASP A 186 6.72 -0.03 -48.17
C ASP A 186 7.52 1.11 -47.50
N GLU A 187 7.87 0.92 -46.23
CA GLU A 187 8.67 1.84 -45.40
C GLU A 187 7.93 3.07 -44.77
N GLU A 188 6.63 3.28 -45.01
CA GLU A 188 5.85 4.35 -44.36
C GLU A 188 4.68 3.80 -43.50
N LEU A 189 4.30 4.53 -42.45
CA LEU A 189 3.13 4.19 -41.64
C LEU A 189 1.88 4.84 -42.20
N LEU A 190 0.78 4.08 -42.26
CA LEU A 190 -0.48 4.63 -42.69
C LEU A 190 -1.03 5.62 -41.67
N THR A 191 -1.29 6.85 -42.14
CA THR A 191 -2.05 7.87 -41.44
C THR A 191 -3.08 8.43 -42.42
N LEU A 192 -4.35 8.25 -42.10
CA LEU A 192 -5.45 8.70 -42.94
C LEU A 192 -5.80 10.14 -42.59
N THR A 193 -5.88 10.98 -43.61
CA THR A 193 -6.63 12.23 -43.55
C THR A 193 -8.13 11.94 -43.58
N VAL A 194 -8.96 12.95 -43.24
CA VAL A 194 -10.42 12.84 -43.28
C VAL A 194 -10.95 12.25 -44.60
N SER A 195 -10.46 12.75 -45.74
CA SER A 195 -10.93 12.31 -47.06
C SER A 195 -10.54 10.85 -47.35
N GLU A 196 -9.31 10.46 -47.01
CA GLU A 196 -8.83 9.10 -47.20
C GLU A 196 -9.57 8.13 -46.29
N ALA A 197 -9.81 8.51 -45.03
CA ALA A 197 -10.58 7.71 -44.08
C ALA A 197 -12.00 7.43 -44.58
N ILE A 198 -12.68 8.42 -45.15
CA ILE A 198 -14.00 8.23 -45.75
C ILE A 198 -13.92 7.32 -46.98
N GLU A 199 -12.93 7.51 -47.85
CA GLU A 199 -12.78 6.72 -49.08
C GLU A 199 -12.56 5.23 -48.79
N VAL A 200 -11.84 4.90 -47.72
CA VAL A 200 -11.50 3.51 -47.33
C VAL A 200 -12.46 2.91 -46.30
N GLY A 201 -13.52 3.64 -45.91
CA GLY A 201 -14.52 3.15 -44.94
C GLY A 201 -14.06 3.15 -43.48
N TYR A 202 -13.07 3.97 -43.14
CA TYR A 202 -12.59 4.21 -41.76
C TYR A 202 -13.14 5.49 -41.13
N ALA A 203 -13.97 6.24 -41.86
CA ALA A 203 -14.81 7.31 -41.33
C ALA A 203 -16.16 7.32 -42.05
N ASP A 204 -17.23 7.42 -41.28
CA ASP A 204 -18.61 7.49 -41.77
C ASP A 204 -18.94 8.90 -42.29
N GLY A 205 -18.25 9.92 -41.80
CA GLY A 205 -18.41 11.28 -42.28
C GLY A 205 -17.47 12.31 -41.67
N ALA A 206 -17.59 13.54 -42.17
CA ALA A 206 -16.87 14.70 -41.66
C ALA A 206 -17.86 15.70 -41.05
N VAL A 207 -17.61 16.09 -39.80
CA VAL A 207 -18.48 17.00 -39.02
C VAL A 207 -17.66 18.10 -38.39
N ALA A 208 -18.22 19.29 -38.24
CA ALA A 208 -17.43 20.43 -37.75
C ALA A 208 -17.07 20.36 -36.25
N ASN A 209 -17.95 19.75 -35.44
CA ASN A 209 -17.84 19.65 -33.99
C ASN A 209 -18.92 18.68 -33.45
N LEU A 210 -18.96 18.51 -32.11
CA LEU A 210 -19.95 17.68 -31.42
C LEU A 210 -21.40 18.06 -31.76
N ASP A 211 -21.74 19.36 -31.80
CA ASP A 211 -23.11 19.80 -32.08
C ASP A 211 -23.54 19.39 -33.49
N ALA A 212 -22.63 19.53 -34.47
CA ALA A 212 -22.87 19.08 -35.83
C ALA A 212 -23.01 17.55 -35.93
N LEU A 213 -22.24 16.81 -35.13
CA LEU A 213 -22.36 15.35 -35.04
C LEU A 213 -23.73 14.93 -34.49
N LEU A 214 -24.18 15.55 -33.40
CA LEU A 214 -25.49 15.25 -32.81
C LEU A 214 -26.62 15.44 -33.83
N VAL A 215 -26.58 16.51 -34.62
CA VAL A 215 -27.56 16.75 -35.69
C VAL A 215 -27.45 15.69 -36.79
N GLU A 216 -26.24 15.32 -37.22
CA GLU A 216 -26.03 14.30 -38.26
C GLU A 216 -26.59 12.94 -37.83
N LEU A 217 -26.45 12.59 -36.55
CA LEU A 217 -26.93 11.33 -35.98
C LEU A 217 -28.41 11.36 -35.60
N GLY A 218 -29.09 12.51 -35.70
CA GLY A 218 -30.47 12.70 -35.23
C GLY A 218 -30.62 12.60 -33.71
N LEU A 219 -29.59 13.00 -32.97
CA LEU A 219 -29.49 12.96 -31.50
C LEU A 219 -29.53 14.35 -30.85
N ASP A 220 -29.88 15.40 -31.60
CA ASP A 220 -29.88 16.80 -31.14
C ASP A 220 -31.01 17.14 -30.16
N ASP A 221 -32.05 16.30 -30.10
CA ASP A 221 -33.15 16.40 -29.13
C ASP A 221 -32.88 15.62 -27.82
N ASN A 222 -31.81 14.81 -27.75
CA ASN A 222 -31.48 13.99 -26.58
C ASN A 222 -30.79 14.80 -25.47
N GLU A 223 -30.94 14.36 -24.21
CA GLU A 223 -30.18 14.92 -23.10
C GLU A 223 -28.69 14.54 -23.23
N VAL A 224 -27.82 15.53 -23.40
CA VAL A 224 -26.37 15.33 -23.51
C VAL A 224 -25.71 15.34 -22.13
N VAL A 225 -25.20 14.19 -21.70
CA VAL A 225 -24.51 14.00 -20.42
C VAL A 225 -23.01 13.97 -20.65
N VAL A 226 -22.34 15.11 -20.43
CA VAL A 226 -20.87 15.19 -20.54
C VAL A 226 -20.22 14.69 -19.26
N VAL A 227 -19.59 13.51 -19.32
CA VAL A 227 -18.94 12.90 -18.16
C VAL A 227 -17.47 13.30 -18.10
N ARG A 228 -17.01 13.72 -16.92
CA ARG A 228 -15.61 14.09 -16.68
C ARG A 228 -14.90 13.05 -15.81
N LEU A 229 -13.57 13.08 -15.83
CA LEU A 229 -12.75 12.33 -14.86
C LEU A 229 -13.17 12.67 -13.43
N GLY A 230 -13.54 11.63 -12.68
CA GLY A 230 -13.94 11.74 -11.30
C GLY A 230 -12.74 11.75 -10.36
N PHE A 231 -13.03 11.80 -9.07
CA PHE A 231 -12.00 11.72 -8.03
C PHE A 231 -11.33 10.34 -8.01
N ALA A 232 -12.10 9.26 -8.24
CA ALA A 232 -11.57 7.90 -8.21
C ALA A 232 -10.49 7.69 -9.27
N GLU A 233 -10.71 8.12 -10.51
CA GLU A 233 -9.73 7.92 -11.59
C GLU A 233 -8.52 8.82 -11.42
N GLN A 234 -8.70 10.05 -10.92
CA GLN A 234 -7.58 10.91 -10.55
C GLN A 234 -6.73 10.29 -9.44
N LEU A 235 -7.38 9.66 -8.45
CA LEU A 235 -6.70 8.96 -7.38
C LEU A 235 -5.96 7.73 -7.93
N VAL A 236 -6.57 6.98 -8.85
CA VAL A 236 -5.92 5.83 -9.51
C VAL A 236 -4.66 6.26 -10.24
N ARG A 237 -4.72 7.32 -11.06
CA ARG A 237 -3.54 7.91 -11.73
C ARG A 237 -2.43 8.27 -10.74
N PHE A 238 -2.81 8.80 -9.58
CA PHE A 238 -1.86 9.15 -8.53
C PHE A 238 -1.26 7.91 -7.86
N LEU A 239 -2.08 6.90 -7.52
CA LEU A 239 -1.66 5.70 -6.81
C LEU A 239 -0.82 4.73 -7.67
N THR A 240 -1.07 4.70 -8.98
CA THR A 240 -0.31 3.87 -9.93
C THR A 240 0.96 4.54 -10.44
N ASN A 241 1.21 5.80 -10.05
CA ASN A 241 2.49 6.43 -10.33
C ASN A 241 3.64 5.64 -9.67
N PRO A 242 4.71 5.27 -10.39
CA PRO A 242 5.79 4.42 -9.86
C PRO A 242 6.41 4.94 -8.55
N LEU A 243 6.56 6.25 -8.40
CA LEU A 243 7.11 6.84 -7.17
C LEU A 243 6.13 6.71 -6.00
N VAL A 244 4.85 6.97 -6.23
CA VAL A 244 3.80 6.85 -5.20
C VAL A 244 3.61 5.39 -4.80
N ALA A 245 3.54 4.49 -5.78
CA ALA A 245 3.51 3.05 -5.59
C ALA A 245 4.68 2.55 -4.72
N GLY A 246 5.92 2.95 -5.07
CA GLY A 246 7.11 2.61 -4.28
C GLY A 246 7.07 3.16 -2.86
N LEU A 247 6.59 4.39 -2.67
CA LEU A 247 6.42 4.99 -1.33
C LEU A 247 5.35 4.29 -0.49
N LEU A 248 4.24 3.87 -1.10
CA LEU A 248 3.17 3.13 -0.43
C LEU A 248 3.67 1.76 0.04
N LEU A 249 4.37 1.03 -0.83
CA LEU A 249 4.99 -0.25 -0.47
C LEU A 249 6.04 -0.05 0.64
N LEU A 250 6.98 0.89 0.47
CA LEU A 250 8.02 1.19 1.44
C LEU A 250 7.45 1.55 2.82
N GLY A 251 6.53 2.51 2.85
CA GLY A 251 5.88 2.93 4.09
C GLY A 251 5.04 1.82 4.71
N GLY A 252 4.32 1.05 3.87
CA GLY A 252 3.59 -0.14 4.29
C GLY A 252 4.46 -1.12 5.07
N PHE A 253 5.60 -1.52 4.48
CA PHE A 253 6.54 -2.44 5.13
C PHE A 253 7.20 -1.84 6.37
N LEU A 254 7.68 -0.59 6.30
CA LEU A 254 8.36 0.03 7.44
C LEU A 254 7.45 0.26 8.64
N LEU A 255 6.17 0.58 8.43
CA LEU A 255 5.21 0.75 9.53
C LEU A 255 4.87 -0.59 10.20
N ILE A 256 4.68 -1.66 9.41
CA ILE A 256 4.44 -3.01 9.95
C ILE A 256 5.64 -3.47 10.79
N VAL A 257 6.85 -3.37 10.24
CA VAL A 257 8.07 -3.78 10.93
C VAL A 257 8.40 -2.84 12.12
N GLY A 258 8.14 -1.54 11.97
CA GLY A 258 8.34 -0.55 13.03
C GLY A 258 7.44 -0.77 14.24
N ASP A 259 6.16 -1.11 14.04
CA ASP A 259 5.24 -1.45 15.12
C ASP A 259 5.76 -2.64 15.94
N PHE A 260 6.24 -3.68 15.25
CA PHE A 260 6.86 -4.85 15.86
C PHE A 260 8.04 -4.49 16.78
N PHE A 261 8.99 -3.67 16.30
CA PHE A 261 10.15 -3.28 17.12
C PHE A 261 9.81 -2.30 18.24
N SER A 262 8.74 -1.52 18.09
CA SER A 262 8.30 -0.58 19.11
C SER A 262 7.49 -1.24 20.24
N GLY A 263 7.11 -2.52 20.10
CA GLY A 263 6.19 -3.19 21.02
C GLY A 263 4.78 -2.57 20.99
N GLY A 264 4.38 -2.06 19.82
CA GLY A 264 3.11 -1.37 19.61
C GLY A 264 1.88 -2.27 19.81
N LEU A 265 0.71 -1.64 19.97
CA LEU A 265 -0.57 -2.34 20.11
C LEU A 265 -1.14 -2.81 18.74
N GLY A 266 -0.38 -2.74 17.65
CA GLY A 266 -0.85 -3.03 16.30
C GLY A 266 -1.35 -1.81 15.52
N ILE A 267 -1.52 -0.64 16.14
CA ILE A 267 -2.10 0.55 15.47
C ILE A 267 -1.19 1.06 14.35
N VAL A 268 0.14 1.06 14.56
CA VAL A 268 1.07 1.51 13.52
C VAL A 268 1.12 0.48 12.38
N ALA A 269 1.05 -0.82 12.70
CA ALA A 269 0.94 -1.88 11.71
C ALA A 269 -0.35 -1.80 10.89
N LEU A 270 -1.48 -1.40 11.48
CA LEU A 270 -2.72 -1.14 10.74
C LEU A 270 -2.55 -0.01 9.73
N GLY A 271 -1.79 1.04 10.05
CA GLY A 271 -1.43 2.09 9.10
C GLY A 271 -0.61 1.55 7.93
N GLY A 272 0.36 0.67 8.21
CA GLY A 272 1.13 0.00 7.16
C GLY A 272 0.28 -0.91 6.26
N LEU A 273 -0.62 -1.70 6.87
CA LEU A 273 -1.57 -2.53 6.13
C LEU A 273 -2.53 -1.67 5.28
N ALA A 274 -2.97 -0.52 5.78
CA ALA A 274 -3.79 0.42 5.02
C ALA A 274 -3.03 0.99 3.81
N MET A 275 -1.74 1.31 3.94
CA MET A 275 -0.93 1.75 2.80
C MET A 275 -0.80 0.64 1.73
N LEU A 276 -0.57 -0.61 2.15
CA LEU A 276 -0.54 -1.74 1.22
C LEU A 276 -1.92 -1.96 0.58
N ALA A 277 -3.01 -1.86 1.36
CA ALA A 277 -4.37 -1.99 0.84
C ALA A 277 -4.69 -0.90 -0.19
N VAL A 278 -4.26 0.35 0.05
CA VAL A 278 -4.42 1.46 -0.90
C VAL A 278 -3.58 1.24 -2.16
N PHE A 279 -2.35 0.72 -2.03
CA PHE A 279 -1.54 0.30 -3.16
C PHE A 279 -2.28 -0.71 -4.02
N PHE A 280 -2.69 -1.86 -3.45
CA PHE A 280 -3.40 -2.89 -4.21
C PHE A 280 -4.71 -2.35 -4.77
N TRP A 281 -5.53 -1.66 -3.97
CA TRP A 281 -6.81 -1.10 -4.43
C TRP A 281 -6.66 -0.21 -5.67
N GLY A 282 -5.68 0.70 -5.70
CA GLY A 282 -5.42 1.53 -6.88
C GLY A 282 -5.04 0.73 -8.12
N HIS A 283 -4.26 -0.35 -7.95
CA HIS A 283 -3.82 -1.20 -9.07
C HIS A 283 -4.91 -2.19 -9.53
N LEU A 284 -5.78 -2.65 -8.62
CA LEU A 284 -6.97 -3.45 -8.96
C LEU A 284 -7.95 -2.61 -9.78
N PHE A 285 -8.19 -1.37 -9.36
CA PHE A 285 -9.10 -0.45 -10.05
C PHE A 285 -8.55 0.03 -11.40
N ALA A 286 -7.22 0.00 -11.58
CA ALA A 286 -6.58 0.24 -12.88
C ALA A 286 -6.58 -1.00 -13.80
N GLY A 287 -7.17 -2.12 -13.37
CA GLY A 287 -7.16 -3.39 -14.11
C GLY A 287 -5.80 -4.09 -14.20
N LEU A 288 -4.81 -3.63 -13.43
CA LEU A 288 -3.46 -4.22 -13.41
C LEU A 288 -3.37 -5.42 -12.47
N ALA A 289 -3.93 -5.30 -11.27
CA ALA A 289 -3.79 -6.30 -10.23
C ALA A 289 -5.03 -7.20 -10.12
N GLY A 290 -4.83 -8.44 -9.64
CA GLY A 290 -5.88 -9.39 -9.28
C GLY A 290 -5.77 -9.91 -7.84
N TRP A 291 -6.65 -10.85 -7.49
CA TRP A 291 -6.72 -11.37 -6.12
C TRP A 291 -5.52 -12.26 -5.81
N GLU A 292 -4.96 -12.91 -6.82
CA GLU A 292 -3.74 -13.71 -6.74
C GLU A 292 -2.53 -12.88 -6.28
N ASP A 293 -2.43 -11.61 -6.68
CA ASP A 293 -1.31 -10.74 -6.32
C ASP A 293 -1.37 -10.39 -4.82
N ILE A 294 -2.57 -10.11 -4.34
CA ILE A 294 -2.85 -9.86 -2.92
C ILE A 294 -2.59 -11.14 -2.12
N VAL A 295 -3.08 -12.29 -2.58
CA VAL A 295 -2.86 -13.57 -1.90
C VAL A 295 -1.37 -13.89 -1.84
N LEU A 296 -0.62 -13.70 -2.93
CA LEU A 296 0.81 -13.94 -2.98
C LEU A 296 1.58 -13.00 -2.02
N MET A 297 1.19 -11.73 -1.97
CA MET A 297 1.70 -10.75 -1.00
C MET A 297 1.44 -11.19 0.45
N LEU A 298 0.20 -11.60 0.76
CA LEU A 298 -0.17 -12.05 2.10
C LEU A 298 0.56 -13.34 2.50
N VAL A 299 0.76 -14.26 1.56
CA VAL A 299 1.61 -15.45 1.75
C VAL A 299 3.04 -15.04 2.04
N GLY A 300 3.58 -14.04 1.31
CA GLY A 300 4.90 -13.48 1.57
C GLY A 300 5.03 -12.92 2.99
N ILE A 301 4.08 -12.11 3.44
CA ILE A 301 4.02 -11.57 4.80
C ILE A 301 3.93 -12.69 5.85
N ALA A 302 3.10 -13.71 5.59
CA ALA A 302 2.95 -14.85 6.49
C ALA A 302 4.24 -15.66 6.61
N LEU A 303 4.95 -15.90 5.50
CA LEU A 303 6.25 -16.60 5.50
C LEU A 303 7.32 -15.81 6.26
N LEU A 304 7.34 -14.48 6.12
CA LEU A 304 8.20 -13.61 6.92
C LEU A 304 7.85 -13.68 8.41
N ALA A 305 6.57 -13.71 8.77
CA ALA A 305 6.15 -13.89 10.15
C ALA A 305 6.59 -15.27 10.70
N VAL A 306 6.44 -16.34 9.93
CA VAL A 306 6.91 -17.68 10.31
C VAL A 306 8.42 -17.68 10.56
N GLU A 307 9.21 -17.04 9.68
CA GLU A 307 10.66 -16.90 9.88
C GLU A 307 10.96 -16.17 11.20
N VAL A 308 10.28 -15.05 11.48
CA VAL A 308 10.56 -14.25 12.69
C VAL A 308 10.11 -14.93 13.98
N PHE A 309 8.98 -15.65 13.97
CA PHE A 309 8.34 -16.17 15.19
C PHE A 309 8.59 -17.66 15.46
N VAL A 310 8.79 -18.46 14.42
CA VAL A 310 8.82 -19.92 14.52
C VAL A 310 10.22 -20.48 14.28
N LEU A 311 10.95 -19.92 13.30
CA LEU A 311 12.26 -20.44 12.89
C LEU A 311 13.41 -19.63 13.53
N PRO A 312 14.37 -20.28 14.20
CA PRO A 312 15.55 -19.57 14.69
C PRO A 312 16.53 -19.30 13.53
N GLY A 313 16.55 -18.08 12.99
CA GLY A 313 17.53 -17.64 11.99
C GLY A 313 16.97 -16.72 10.91
N PHE A 314 17.71 -16.61 9.79
CA PHE A 314 17.18 -16.16 8.50
C PHE A 314 17.41 -17.29 7.50
N GLY A 315 16.38 -18.12 7.31
CA GLY A 315 16.39 -19.33 6.52
C GLY A 315 15.54 -19.21 5.25
N VAL A 316 15.05 -20.37 4.81
CA VAL A 316 14.32 -20.52 3.55
C VAL A 316 12.98 -19.78 3.57
N ALA A 317 12.28 -19.73 4.72
CA ALA A 317 10.98 -19.06 4.79
C ALA A 317 11.12 -17.54 4.64
N GLY A 318 12.16 -16.93 5.22
CA GLY A 318 12.47 -15.51 5.02
C GLY A 318 12.72 -15.14 3.57
N ILE A 319 13.53 -15.93 2.86
CA ILE A 319 13.84 -15.71 1.43
C ILE A 319 12.60 -15.90 0.57
N LEU A 320 11.87 -17.00 0.75
CA LEU A 320 10.63 -17.25 0.01
C LEU A 320 9.57 -16.19 0.30
N GLY A 321 9.50 -15.69 1.53
CA GLY A 321 8.63 -14.59 1.92
C GLY A 321 8.95 -13.30 1.18
N LEU A 322 10.23 -12.90 1.11
CA LEU A 322 10.66 -11.73 0.33
C LEU A 322 10.39 -11.89 -1.17
N ILE A 323 10.63 -13.08 -1.73
CA ILE A 323 10.34 -13.36 -3.14
C ILE A 323 8.84 -13.26 -3.41
N ALA A 324 7.98 -13.89 -2.59
CA ALA A 324 6.53 -13.84 -2.76
C ALA A 324 5.99 -12.41 -2.61
N LEU A 325 6.48 -11.66 -1.63
CA LEU A 325 6.15 -10.25 -1.42
C LEU A 325 6.56 -9.39 -2.62
N GLY A 326 7.80 -9.53 -3.09
CA GLY A 326 8.31 -8.80 -4.26
C GLY A 326 7.56 -9.18 -5.54
N ALA A 327 7.28 -10.46 -5.74
CA ALA A 327 6.51 -10.96 -6.89
C ALA A 327 5.07 -10.46 -6.86
N GLY A 328 4.39 -10.46 -5.71
CA GLY A 328 3.03 -9.93 -5.58
C GLY A 328 2.98 -8.42 -5.87
N ALA A 329 3.96 -7.65 -5.39
CA ALA A 329 4.06 -6.22 -5.73
C ALA A 329 4.37 -5.99 -7.21
N PHE A 330 5.26 -6.80 -7.79
CA PHE A 330 5.65 -6.70 -9.20
C PHE A 330 4.49 -7.03 -10.14
N MET A 331 3.79 -8.15 -9.87
CA MET A 331 2.63 -8.58 -10.64
C MET A 331 1.50 -7.55 -10.59
N ALA A 332 1.26 -6.94 -9.43
CA ALA A 332 0.26 -5.89 -9.29
C ALA A 332 0.55 -4.63 -10.12
N MET A 333 1.78 -4.44 -10.61
CA MET A 333 2.20 -3.27 -11.40
C MET A 333 2.25 -3.53 -12.90
N ILE A 334 2.07 -4.77 -13.36
CA ILE A 334 2.10 -5.14 -14.78
C ILE A 334 0.69 -5.51 -15.25
N TYR A 335 0.42 -5.32 -16.54
CA TYR A 335 -0.87 -5.69 -17.11
C TYR A 335 -1.06 -7.20 -17.12
N ARG A 336 -2.30 -7.66 -16.90
CA ARG A 336 -2.63 -9.07 -16.73
C ARG A 336 -2.49 -9.87 -18.02
N ASP A 337 -2.76 -9.24 -19.15
CA ASP A 337 -2.56 -9.87 -20.45
C ASP A 337 -1.10 -9.68 -20.88
N PHE A 338 -0.32 -10.74 -20.68
CA PHE A 338 1.12 -10.77 -20.95
C PHE A 338 1.49 -10.56 -22.42
N ASP A 339 0.54 -10.67 -23.35
CA ASP A 339 0.80 -10.39 -24.76
C ASP A 339 0.90 -8.89 -25.06
N PHE A 340 0.38 -8.04 -24.18
CA PHE A 340 0.45 -6.58 -24.28
C PHE A 340 1.42 -5.93 -23.26
N VAL A 341 2.21 -6.75 -22.54
CA VAL A 341 3.21 -6.25 -21.59
C VAL A 341 4.51 -5.89 -22.32
N THR A 342 4.91 -4.62 -22.23
CA THR A 342 6.15 -4.15 -22.86
C THR A 342 7.38 -4.41 -21.96
N SER A 343 8.57 -4.44 -22.59
CA SER A 343 9.84 -4.53 -21.86
C SER A 343 10.05 -3.35 -20.89
N ASP A 344 9.53 -2.17 -21.23
CA ASP A 344 9.61 -0.97 -20.40
C ASP A 344 8.70 -1.09 -19.16
N ASP A 345 7.50 -1.66 -19.28
CA ASP A 345 6.62 -1.92 -18.12
C ASP A 345 7.27 -2.91 -17.14
N LEU A 346 7.85 -4.01 -17.65
CA LEU A 346 8.60 -4.98 -16.86
C LEU A 346 9.78 -4.32 -16.13
N TRP A 347 10.55 -3.49 -16.84
CA TRP A 347 11.69 -2.79 -16.27
C TRP A 347 11.29 -1.78 -15.19
N ARG A 348 10.22 -1.00 -15.42
CA ARG A 348 9.71 -0.01 -14.46
C ARG A 348 9.15 -0.66 -13.20
N ALA A 349 8.36 -1.72 -13.34
CA ALA A 349 7.84 -2.49 -12.21
C ALA A 349 9.01 -3.11 -11.41
N GLY A 350 9.95 -3.74 -12.12
CA GLY A 350 11.12 -4.38 -11.52
C GLY A 350 12.02 -3.40 -10.76
N LEU A 351 12.31 -2.24 -11.36
CA LEU A 351 13.08 -1.17 -10.70
C LEU A 351 12.35 -0.61 -9.49
N THR A 352 11.04 -0.35 -9.59
CA THR A 352 10.25 0.20 -8.48
C THR A 352 10.26 -0.75 -7.30
N VAL A 353 9.95 -2.03 -7.52
CA VAL A 353 9.98 -3.06 -6.47
C VAL A 353 11.38 -3.25 -5.92
N GLY A 354 12.40 -3.35 -6.79
CA GLY A 354 13.80 -3.53 -6.38
C GLY A 354 14.30 -2.39 -5.49
N ILE A 355 14.12 -1.13 -5.93
CA ILE A 355 14.48 0.06 -5.14
C ILE A 355 13.73 0.08 -3.81
N THR A 356 12.43 -0.24 -3.84
CA THR A 356 11.58 -0.28 -2.65
C THR A 356 12.07 -1.31 -1.63
N LEU A 357 12.40 -2.54 -2.07
CA LEU A 357 12.90 -3.59 -1.20
C LEU A 357 14.25 -3.23 -0.58
N VAL A 358 15.16 -2.63 -1.37
CA VAL A 358 16.45 -2.14 -0.87
C VAL A 358 16.25 -1.00 0.13
N ALA A 359 15.40 -0.02 -0.19
CA ALA A 359 15.07 1.09 0.70
C ALA A 359 14.40 0.59 1.99
N ALA A 360 13.53 -0.42 1.91
CA ALA A 360 12.91 -1.04 3.07
C ALA A 360 13.96 -1.73 3.94
N MET A 361 14.89 -2.49 3.35
CA MET A 361 16.00 -3.10 4.08
C MET A 361 16.86 -2.06 4.82
N VAL A 362 17.25 -0.99 4.13
CA VAL A 362 18.00 0.12 4.74
C VAL A 362 17.20 0.78 5.85
N GLY A 363 15.91 1.04 5.63
CA GLY A 363 15.00 1.62 6.62
C GLY A 363 14.84 0.73 7.86
N ILE A 364 14.74 -0.59 7.69
CA ILE A 364 14.68 -1.57 8.78
C ILE A 364 15.98 -1.53 9.60
N VAL A 365 17.15 -1.56 8.96
CA VAL A 365 18.44 -1.47 9.65
C VAL A 365 18.57 -0.14 10.42
N LEU A 366 18.16 0.97 9.82
CA LEU A 366 18.15 2.28 10.48
C LEU A 366 17.19 2.29 11.68
N LEU A 367 16.03 1.66 11.56
CA LEU A 367 15.05 1.58 12.64
C LEU A 367 15.56 0.72 13.79
N ILE A 368 16.15 -0.45 13.51
CA ILE A 368 16.79 -1.32 14.52
C ILE A 368 17.92 -0.58 15.23
N THR A 369 18.80 0.10 14.49
CA THR A 369 19.93 0.83 15.08
C THR A 369 19.46 2.03 15.92
N LEU A 370 18.40 2.73 15.51
CA LEU A 370 17.82 3.84 16.26
C LEU A 370 17.13 3.36 17.55
N VAL A 371 16.35 2.28 17.47
CA VAL A 371 15.68 1.68 18.64
C VAL A 371 16.71 1.12 19.63
N SER A 372 17.74 0.43 19.12
CA SER A 372 18.84 -0.08 19.94
C SER A 372 19.59 1.04 20.68
N ARG A 373 19.75 2.22 20.05
CA ARG A 373 20.39 3.38 20.69
C ARG A 373 19.53 4.03 21.78
N ARG A 374 18.21 4.01 21.65
CA ARG A 374 17.28 4.61 22.64
C ARG A 374 16.92 3.66 23.79
N GLY A 375 17.28 2.38 23.68
CA GLY A 375 16.85 1.33 24.60
C GLY A 375 15.42 0.91 24.29
N ALA A 376 15.17 -0.39 24.15
CA ALA A 376 13.82 -0.91 23.89
C ALA A 376 12.84 -0.41 24.98
N PRO A 377 11.63 0.09 24.61
CA PRO A 377 10.61 0.37 25.60
C PRO A 377 10.33 -0.94 26.35
N SER A 378 10.38 -0.84 27.67
CA SER A 378 10.27 -1.94 28.63
C SER A 378 9.11 -2.88 28.29
N GLY A 379 9.42 -4.05 27.72
CA GLY A 379 8.51 -5.18 27.68
C GLY A 379 8.12 -5.60 29.10
N LEU A 380 6.89 -6.07 29.27
CA LEU A 380 6.29 -6.54 30.54
C LEU A 380 7.30 -7.34 31.37
N VAL A 381 7.78 -6.73 32.46
CA VAL A 381 8.65 -7.38 33.44
C VAL A 381 7.77 -8.18 34.38
N LEU A 382 7.72 -9.50 34.18
CA LEU A 382 7.23 -10.42 35.22
C LEU A 382 8.34 -10.59 36.25
N SER A 383 8.30 -9.75 37.29
CA SER A 383 9.19 -9.89 38.45
C SER A 383 8.70 -11.04 39.33
N THR A 384 9.25 -12.23 39.13
CA THR A 384 9.06 -13.33 40.08
C THR A 384 9.97 -13.09 41.27
N ARG A 385 9.40 -12.74 42.43
CA ARG A 385 10.15 -12.66 43.70
C ARG A 385 10.54 -14.08 44.14
N LEU A 386 11.80 -14.45 43.96
CA LEU A 386 12.41 -15.52 44.74
C LEU A 386 13.02 -14.88 46.00
N GLY A 387 12.63 -15.39 47.16
CA GLY A 387 12.96 -14.82 48.46
C GLY A 387 14.47 -14.74 48.70
N SER A 388 15.02 -13.53 48.67
CA SER A 388 16.16 -13.02 49.45
C SER A 388 16.58 -11.65 48.89
N GLY A 389 15.80 -10.61 49.19
CA GLY A 389 16.25 -9.20 49.24
C GLY A 389 16.90 -8.51 48.03
N GLN A 390 17.23 -9.20 46.95
CA GLN A 390 17.81 -8.62 45.74
C GLN A 390 17.02 -9.12 44.52
N THR A 391 16.21 -8.24 43.94
CA THR A 391 15.64 -8.45 42.61
C THR A 391 16.72 -8.03 41.60
N LEU A 392 17.46 -8.99 41.06
CA LEU A 392 18.25 -8.75 39.85
C LEU A 392 17.29 -8.84 38.66
N THR A 393 16.86 -7.71 38.12
CA THR A 393 16.16 -7.69 36.84
C THR A 393 17.18 -7.93 35.73
N GLN A 394 17.39 -9.20 35.38
CA GLN A 394 18.10 -9.55 34.15
C GLN A 394 17.20 -9.16 32.98
N ARG A 395 17.46 -7.99 32.37
CA ARG A 395 16.80 -7.59 31.13
C ARG A 395 17.46 -8.35 29.99
N THR A 396 17.02 -9.59 29.76
CA THR A 396 17.46 -10.38 28.60
C THR A 396 16.99 -9.67 27.34
N SER A 397 17.93 -9.22 26.51
CA SER A 397 17.61 -8.84 25.14
C SER A 397 17.00 -10.05 24.42
N SER A 398 15.96 -9.85 23.58
CA SER A 398 15.40 -10.95 22.79
C SER A 398 16.52 -11.58 21.96
N GLY A 399 16.62 -12.91 21.90
CA GLY A 399 17.81 -13.63 21.42
C GLY A 399 18.34 -13.19 20.05
N TRP A 400 17.48 -12.70 19.17
CA TRP A 400 17.84 -12.17 17.85
C TRP A 400 18.48 -10.76 17.89
N LEU A 401 18.24 -9.94 18.91
CA LEU A 401 18.88 -8.62 19.07
C LEU A 401 20.39 -8.74 19.33
N ARG A 402 20.85 -9.87 19.87
CA ARG A 402 22.28 -10.14 20.13
C ARG A 402 23.10 -10.23 18.85
N TRP A 403 22.49 -10.59 17.71
CA TRP A 403 23.13 -10.55 16.40
C TRP A 403 23.48 -9.13 15.93
N PHE A 404 22.80 -8.11 16.46
CA PHE A 404 23.03 -6.70 16.14
C PHE A 404 23.82 -5.95 17.23
N GLY A 405 24.53 -6.68 18.08
CA GLY A 405 25.37 -6.09 19.13
C GLY A 405 24.62 -5.59 20.36
N ALA A 406 23.38 -6.05 20.59
CA ALA A 406 22.70 -5.80 21.86
C ALA A 406 23.39 -6.62 22.96
N GLU A 407 23.97 -5.92 23.94
CA GLU A 407 24.55 -6.51 25.13
C GLU A 407 23.51 -6.54 26.25
N ASP A 408 23.52 -7.63 27.04
CA ASP A 408 22.69 -7.71 28.23
C ASP A 408 23.16 -6.67 29.24
N ARG A 409 22.36 -5.62 29.45
CA ARG A 409 22.65 -4.58 30.44
C ARG A 409 22.12 -5.02 31.80
N LEU A 410 23.05 -5.19 32.74
CA LEU A 410 22.74 -5.25 34.16
C LEU A 410 22.51 -3.82 34.66
N GLU A 411 21.25 -3.40 34.73
CA GLU A 411 20.89 -2.17 35.42
C GLU A 411 20.70 -2.48 36.92
N PRO A 412 21.50 -1.88 37.83
CA PRO A 412 21.18 -1.91 39.24
C PRO A 412 19.87 -1.14 39.44
N ASP A 413 18.90 -1.78 40.09
CA ASP A 413 17.58 -1.22 40.35
C ASP A 413 17.75 0.16 41.02
N ARG A 414 17.32 1.22 40.34
CA ARG A 414 17.29 2.55 40.94
C ARG A 414 16.22 2.48 42.01
N ILE A 415 16.66 2.33 43.26
CA ILE A 415 15.83 2.59 44.43
C ILE A 415 15.29 4.02 44.24
N GLU A 416 14.03 4.14 43.85
CA GLU A 416 13.30 5.39 43.99
C GLU A 416 13.36 5.74 45.47
N ARG A 417 14.20 6.73 45.80
CA ARG A 417 14.22 7.31 47.13
C ARG A 417 12.80 7.82 47.40
N PRO A 418 12.16 7.43 48.51
CA PRO A 418 10.96 8.11 48.96
C PRO A 418 11.29 9.60 49.05
N GLN A 419 10.49 10.45 48.39
CA GLN A 419 10.54 11.88 48.64
C GLN A 419 10.10 12.10 50.09
N GLY A 420 11.01 12.64 50.91
CA GLY A 420 10.75 13.05 52.28
C GLY A 420 11.55 12.23 53.29
N GLY A 421 12.61 12.84 53.81
CA GLY A 421 13.41 12.29 54.90
C GLY A 421 14.85 12.73 54.78
N GLU A 422 15.20 13.75 55.56
CA GLU A 422 16.55 14.31 55.66
C GLU A 422 17.58 13.21 55.96
N ALA A 423 18.74 13.32 55.33
CA ALA A 423 19.91 12.53 55.64
C ALA A 423 20.28 12.71 57.11
N ASN A 424 20.42 11.62 57.88
CA ASN A 424 21.26 11.62 59.09
C ASN A 424 21.71 10.19 59.51
N ALA A 425 23.04 10.05 59.55
CA ALA A 425 23.88 9.14 60.34
C ALA A 425 23.68 7.60 60.25
N GLU A 426 24.68 6.92 59.69
CA GLU A 426 25.03 5.54 60.02
C GLU A 426 25.33 5.44 61.53
N TRP A 427 24.42 4.84 62.30
CA TRP A 427 24.66 4.42 63.67
C TRP A 427 25.25 3.01 63.62
N SER A 428 26.55 2.88 63.89
CA SER A 428 27.19 1.60 64.14
C SER A 428 26.84 1.18 65.57
N LEU A 429 26.27 -0.02 65.75
CA LEU A 429 25.97 -0.58 67.08
C LEU A 429 27.19 -1.17 67.79
N VAL A 430 28.38 -1.08 67.20
CA VAL A 430 29.60 -1.67 67.79
C VAL A 430 29.89 -1.03 69.15
N GLY A 431 29.99 -1.86 70.19
CA GLY A 431 30.17 -1.44 71.58
C GLY A 431 28.87 -1.25 72.37
N SER A 432 27.71 -1.30 71.73
CA SER A 432 26.42 -1.29 72.44
C SER A 432 26.19 -2.59 73.20
N THR A 433 25.58 -2.48 74.37
CA THR A 433 25.19 -3.63 75.21
C THR A 433 23.69 -3.87 75.15
N GLY A 434 23.28 -5.12 75.34
CA GLY A 434 21.88 -5.53 75.26
C GLY A 434 21.64 -6.86 75.95
N VAL A 435 20.48 -7.46 75.68
CA VAL A 435 20.09 -8.75 76.28
C VAL A 435 19.64 -9.73 75.18
N ALA A 436 20.04 -10.99 75.29
CA ALA A 436 19.53 -12.06 74.46
C ALA A 436 18.03 -12.29 74.72
N VAL A 437 17.17 -12.10 73.71
CA VAL A 437 15.72 -12.37 73.82
C VAL A 437 15.42 -13.84 73.56
N SER A 438 16.19 -14.47 72.68
CA SER A 438 16.16 -15.91 72.45
C SER A 438 17.53 -16.53 72.69
N ASP A 439 17.58 -17.84 72.82
CA ASP A 439 18.84 -18.59 72.77
C ASP A 439 19.57 -18.29 71.44
N LEU A 440 20.88 -17.98 71.50
CA LEU A 440 21.71 -17.76 70.31
C LEU A 440 22.61 -18.98 70.03
N ARG A 441 22.37 -19.69 68.92
CA ARG A 441 23.15 -20.89 68.47
C ARG A 441 23.22 -21.08 66.94
N PRO A 442 24.18 -20.46 66.24
CA PRO A 442 24.84 -19.23 66.62
C PRO A 442 23.91 -18.01 66.42
N GLY A 443 22.78 -18.14 65.72
CA GLY A 443 21.82 -17.04 65.51
C GLY A 443 20.72 -17.00 66.56
N GLY A 444 20.21 -15.80 66.85
CA GLY A 444 19.03 -15.55 67.67
C GLY A 444 18.70 -14.05 67.72
N ILE A 445 17.70 -13.68 68.52
CA ILE A 445 17.22 -12.30 68.65
C ILE A 445 17.82 -11.67 69.92
N VAL A 446 18.33 -10.46 69.80
CA VAL A 446 18.80 -9.63 70.92
C VAL A 446 18.00 -8.33 70.99
N ASP A 447 17.89 -7.77 72.17
CA ASP A 447 17.32 -6.45 72.44
C ASP A 447 18.45 -5.49 72.79
N ILE A 448 18.62 -4.44 71.98
CA ILE A 448 19.61 -3.38 72.19
C ILE A 448 18.85 -2.05 72.15
N ASP A 449 18.92 -1.27 73.22
CA ASP A 449 18.21 0.00 73.38
C ASP A 449 16.71 -0.08 73.02
N GLY A 450 16.05 -1.18 73.40
CA GLY A 450 14.62 -1.41 73.17
C GLY A 450 14.27 -1.90 71.75
N HIS A 451 15.27 -2.19 70.91
CA HIS A 451 15.09 -2.67 69.54
C HIS A 451 15.49 -4.14 69.43
N ARG A 452 14.52 -4.97 69.02
CA ARG A 452 14.77 -6.39 68.74
C ARG A 452 15.40 -6.56 67.36
N ILE A 453 16.60 -7.12 67.33
CA ILE A 453 17.39 -7.32 66.11
C ILE A 453 17.98 -8.73 66.06
N ASP A 454 18.18 -9.26 64.86
CA ASP A 454 18.88 -10.52 64.66
C ASP A 454 20.39 -10.34 64.89
N ALA A 455 20.97 -11.23 65.69
CA ALA A 455 22.39 -11.27 65.96
C ALA A 455 22.92 -12.70 65.93
N VAL A 456 24.22 -12.82 65.70
CA VAL A 456 24.95 -14.10 65.64
C VAL A 456 26.06 -14.08 66.67
N THR A 457 26.25 -15.13 67.45
CA THR A 457 27.36 -15.20 68.41
C THR A 457 28.70 -15.38 67.70
N SER A 458 29.80 -15.00 68.35
CA SER A 458 31.16 -15.27 67.86
C SER A 458 31.60 -16.74 68.01
N GLY A 459 30.70 -17.65 68.38
CA GLY A 459 30.95 -19.08 68.51
C GLY A 459 30.49 -19.71 69.83
N GLU A 460 30.11 -18.90 70.81
CA GLU A 460 29.63 -19.38 72.12
C GLU A 460 28.10 -19.51 72.14
N TYR A 461 27.59 -20.41 72.98
CA TYR A 461 26.16 -20.47 73.26
C TYR A 461 25.77 -19.40 74.29
N LEU A 462 24.78 -18.57 73.95
CA LEU A 462 24.22 -17.57 74.87
C LEU A 462 22.74 -17.89 75.11
N PRO A 463 22.31 -18.19 76.36
CA PRO A 463 20.90 -18.43 76.68
C PRO A 463 20.09 -17.13 76.64
N ALA A 464 18.77 -17.24 76.45
CA ALA A 464 17.86 -16.11 76.60
C ALA A 464 17.98 -15.47 78.01
N GLY A 465 18.07 -14.14 78.06
CA GLY A 465 18.30 -13.34 79.26
C GLY A 465 19.76 -12.95 79.50
N GLU A 466 20.71 -13.48 78.74
CA GLU A 466 22.14 -13.17 78.91
C GLU A 466 22.50 -11.76 78.39
N ALA A 467 23.36 -11.04 79.13
CA ALA A 467 23.87 -9.74 78.71
C ALA A 467 24.91 -9.88 77.59
N ILE A 468 24.73 -9.12 76.51
CA ILE A 468 25.56 -9.19 75.30
C ILE A 468 26.15 -7.84 74.92
N GLU A 469 27.28 -7.87 74.21
CA GLU A 469 27.93 -6.70 73.60
C GLU A 469 28.11 -6.97 72.09
N VAL A 470 27.79 -5.96 71.27
CA VAL A 470 28.01 -6.02 69.81
C VAL A 470 29.47 -5.76 69.51
N ILE A 471 30.17 -6.76 68.98
CA ILE A 471 31.58 -6.65 68.60
C ILE A 471 31.77 -6.32 67.12
N ARG A 472 30.73 -6.52 66.30
CA ARG A 472 30.76 -6.22 64.87
C ARG A 472 29.35 -5.95 64.36
N ASP A 473 29.18 -4.85 63.63
CA ASP A 473 27.92 -4.47 62.97
C ASP A 473 28.21 -4.22 61.49
N ASP A 474 28.06 -5.27 60.67
CA ASP A 474 27.98 -5.12 59.23
C ASP A 474 26.49 -5.01 58.87
N ARG A 475 26.09 -4.18 57.89
CA ARG A 475 24.66 -3.96 57.50
C ARG A 475 23.82 -5.23 57.31
N TYR A 476 24.45 -6.38 57.13
CA TYR A 476 23.82 -7.69 56.92
C TYR A 476 24.05 -8.70 58.06
N ARG A 477 24.95 -8.41 59.02
CA ARG A 477 25.32 -9.35 60.09
C ARG A 477 25.86 -8.62 61.31
N ARG A 478 25.19 -8.82 62.45
CA ARG A 478 25.64 -8.35 63.76
C ARG A 478 26.22 -9.50 64.55
N VAL A 479 27.45 -9.34 65.03
CA VAL A 479 28.13 -10.35 65.84
C VAL A 479 28.17 -9.87 67.29
N VAL A 480 27.70 -10.72 68.19
CA VAL A 480 27.61 -10.43 69.63
C VAL A 480 28.42 -11.43 70.45
N ARG A 481 28.88 -11.00 71.62
CA ARG A 481 29.52 -11.87 72.63
C ARG A 481 28.91 -11.60 74.01
N LYS A 482 29.16 -12.50 74.96
CA LYS A 482 28.85 -12.27 76.37
C LYS A 482 29.67 -11.10 76.93
N VAL A 483 29.03 -10.22 77.70
CA VAL A 483 29.72 -9.17 78.48
C VAL A 483 30.54 -9.86 79.60
N PRO A 484 31.84 -9.54 79.78
CA PRO A 484 32.70 -10.15 80.81
C PRO A 484 32.17 -10.04 82.24
#